data_AF-A0A8J2HVU9-F1
#
_entry.id   AF-A0A8J2HVU9-F1
#
_cell.length_a   1.000
_cell.length_b   1.000
_cell.length_c   1.000
_cell.angle_alpha   90.00
_cell.angle_beta   90.00
_cell.angle_gamma   90.00
#
_symmetry.space_group_name_H-M   'P 1'
#
loop_
_entity.id
_entity.type
_entity.pdbx_description
1 polymer ?
#
loop_
_entity_poly.entity_id
_entity_poly.type
_entity_poly.pdbx_seq_one_letter_code
_entity_poly.pdbx_strand_id
1 'polypeptide(L)'
;MNTPNLLTIPVELRELIYGFLFSSYTIRHGFEHASAPSGDSESYNRIALLLSCRRIFAEAHRHLPLNCTLHFRGTENLLETLLSVDQSVLTRLRHVRVRAYPFPLYASGNSQYYPTYYAANALTLLPGLCLDTLVVEDCWHGFGLGDGWRDVTTYFDIETLLKSDAWKELTYITPCTDFIASGYDHRRKRSAQPENWDALIKERDGEEYGAEVKMYIVPYAQNTATGDEKTEDGRTMQLWTAKPGHEVNENWRIAGPEQDMKGEVRIVAKRGKRSRAVQLGLAGKKTWKELKGKESGRFAPEGKQYSGISIMEKTSLHHAGWIPYHNDMADAVAWIYGGHGRRIQLANAALHS
;
A
#
# COMPACT_ATOMS: atom_id res chain seq x y z
N MET A 1 6.84 -15.33 51.85
CA MET A 1 7.60 -15.08 50.61
C MET A 1 6.62 -14.50 49.61
N ASN A 2 6.84 -13.27 49.10
CA ASN A 2 5.99 -12.74 48.03
C ASN A 2 6.24 -13.57 46.77
N THR A 3 5.17 -14.13 46.22
CA THR A 3 5.21 -14.81 44.93
C THR A 3 5.67 -13.81 43.87
N PRO A 4 6.67 -14.14 43.05
CA PRO A 4 7.12 -13.26 41.98
C PRO A 4 5.93 -13.03 41.02
N ASN A 5 5.63 -11.77 40.76
CA ASN A 5 4.53 -11.39 39.86
C ASN A 5 4.99 -10.27 38.92
N LEU A 6 4.30 -10.08 37.79
CA LEU A 6 4.67 -9.08 36.79
C LEU A 6 4.84 -7.67 37.39
N LEU A 7 4.03 -7.29 38.38
CA LEU A 7 4.07 -5.98 39.02
C LEU A 7 5.25 -5.77 39.98
N THR A 8 5.96 -6.84 40.36
CA THR A 8 7.22 -6.75 41.15
C THR A 8 8.43 -6.40 40.30
N ILE A 9 8.34 -6.54 38.97
CA ILE A 9 9.40 -6.16 38.02
C ILE A 9 9.42 -4.62 37.89
N PRO A 10 10.58 -3.95 37.77
CA PRO A 10 10.65 -2.51 37.45
C PRO A 10 9.86 -2.11 36.19
N VAL A 11 9.36 -0.87 36.16
CA VAL A 11 8.46 -0.41 35.08
C VAL A 11 9.14 -0.43 33.71
N GLU A 12 10.43 -0.10 33.66
CA GLU A 12 11.25 -0.06 32.45
C GLU A 12 11.30 -1.44 31.77
N LEU A 13 11.44 -2.50 32.57
CA LEU A 13 11.43 -3.87 32.07
C LEU A 13 10.01 -4.31 31.67
N ARG A 14 8.97 -3.86 32.38
CA ARG A 14 7.59 -4.12 31.97
C ARG A 14 7.26 -3.46 30.63
N GLU A 15 7.75 -2.25 30.38
CA GLU A 15 7.58 -1.57 29.09
C GLU A 15 8.22 -2.34 27.92
N LEU A 16 9.42 -2.91 28.13
CA LEU A 16 10.06 -3.79 27.14
C LEU A 16 9.23 -5.05 26.89
N ILE A 17 8.66 -5.65 27.95
CA ILE A 17 7.77 -6.81 27.84
C ILE A 17 6.52 -6.44 27.03
N TYR A 18 5.90 -5.28 27.28
CA TYR A 18 4.72 -4.84 26.52
C TYR A 18 5.05 -4.61 25.05
N GLY A 19 6.19 -3.95 24.76
CA GLY A 19 6.67 -3.76 23.39
C GLY A 19 6.84 -5.09 22.65
N PHE A 20 7.56 -6.04 23.27
CA PHE A 20 7.77 -7.37 22.70
C PHE A 20 6.47 -8.17 22.52
N LEU A 21 5.57 -8.12 23.50
CA LEU A 21 4.30 -8.83 23.43
C LEU A 21 3.45 -8.34 22.24
N PHE A 22 3.36 -7.03 22.05
CA PHE A 22 2.54 -6.44 21.00
C PHE A 22 3.22 -6.45 19.63
N SER A 23 4.56 -6.49 19.54
CA SER A 23 5.26 -6.58 18.24
C SER A 23 4.96 -7.87 17.49
N SER A 24 4.74 -8.96 18.22
CA SER A 24 4.31 -10.24 17.65
C SER A 24 2.81 -10.31 17.35
N TYR A 25 2.02 -9.31 17.74
CA TYR A 25 0.56 -9.34 17.63
C TYR A 25 0.08 -8.70 16.34
N THR A 26 -0.71 -9.46 15.57
CA THR A 26 -1.33 -8.99 14.32
C THR A 26 -2.84 -8.93 14.48
N ILE A 27 -3.42 -7.75 14.26
CA ILE A 27 -4.88 -7.55 14.23
C ILE A 27 -5.32 -7.69 12.78
N ARG A 28 -6.19 -8.67 12.51
CA ARG A 28 -6.68 -8.95 11.15
C ARG A 28 -8.11 -8.43 10.99
N HIS A 29 -8.38 -7.65 9.95
CA HIS A 29 -9.73 -7.15 9.64
C HIS A 29 -10.15 -7.50 8.21
N GLY A 30 -11.41 -7.93 8.05
CA GLY A 30 -12.00 -8.35 6.78
C GLY A 30 -11.75 -9.82 6.39
N PHE A 31 -11.08 -10.63 7.21
CA PHE A 31 -10.74 -12.02 6.89
C PHE A 31 -11.82 -13.05 7.22
N GLU A 32 -13.00 -12.64 7.68
CA GLU A 32 -14.07 -13.56 8.05
C GLU A 32 -14.69 -14.21 6.80
N HIS A 33 -14.49 -15.53 6.67
CA HIS A 33 -15.35 -16.42 5.89
C HIS A 33 -15.94 -17.46 6.85
N ALA A 34 -17.25 -17.68 6.73
CA ALA A 34 -17.96 -18.76 7.37
C ALA A 34 -17.36 -20.11 6.91
N SER A 35 -17.34 -21.09 7.82
CA SER A 35 -17.02 -22.51 7.58
C SER A 35 -15.59 -22.87 7.15
N ALA A 36 -14.68 -22.90 8.12
CA ALA A 36 -13.88 -24.08 8.46
C ALA A 36 -13.09 -23.79 9.75
N PRO A 37 -13.06 -24.68 10.75
CA PRO A 37 -12.10 -24.56 11.85
C PRO A 37 -10.72 -24.82 11.25
N SER A 38 -10.02 -23.78 10.83
CA SER A 38 -8.60 -23.90 10.49
C SER A 38 -7.87 -24.29 11.78
N GLY A 39 -7.33 -25.52 11.79
CA GLY A 39 -6.56 -26.05 12.90
C GLY A 39 -5.45 -25.11 13.36
N ASP A 40 -5.25 -25.10 14.67
CA ASP A 40 -4.01 -24.70 15.35
C ASP A 40 -3.49 -23.28 15.17
N SER A 41 -4.35 -22.31 14.89
CA SER A 41 -4.05 -20.93 15.32
C SER A 41 -4.64 -20.74 16.71
N GLU A 42 -3.92 -21.14 17.76
CA GLU A 42 -4.17 -20.62 19.10
C GLU A 42 -4.25 -19.09 18.97
N SER A 43 -5.45 -18.54 19.06
CA SER A 43 -5.66 -17.11 19.18
C SER A 43 -5.08 -16.73 20.54
N TYR A 44 -3.76 -16.53 20.59
CA TYR A 44 -3.09 -16.01 21.75
C TYR A 44 -3.76 -14.67 22.04
N ASN A 45 -4.60 -14.64 23.07
CA ASN A 45 -5.26 -13.46 23.58
C ASN A 45 -4.21 -12.56 24.24
N ARG A 46 -3.19 -12.12 23.50
CA ARG A 46 -2.08 -11.27 23.97
C ARG A 46 -2.62 -9.94 24.51
N ILE A 47 -3.78 -9.51 24.01
CA ILE A 47 -4.51 -8.34 24.50
C ILE A 47 -5.27 -8.58 25.81
N ALA A 48 -5.48 -9.83 26.26
CA ALA A 48 -6.13 -10.11 27.55
C ALA A 48 -5.32 -9.55 28.73
N LEU A 49 -4.01 -9.35 28.56
CA LEU A 49 -3.18 -8.64 29.53
C LEU A 49 -3.74 -7.24 29.84
N LEU A 50 -4.32 -6.54 28.86
CA LEU A 50 -4.95 -5.23 29.06
C LEU A 50 -6.16 -5.30 29.99
N LEU A 51 -6.79 -6.48 30.12
CA LEU A 51 -7.95 -6.70 30.97
C LEU A 51 -7.59 -7.21 32.37
N SER A 52 -6.29 -7.44 32.64
CA SER A 52 -5.85 -8.03 33.92
C SER A 52 -6.00 -7.08 35.11
N CYS A 53 -5.51 -5.84 35.00
CA CYS A 53 -5.68 -4.81 36.02
C CYS A 53 -5.49 -3.40 35.47
N ARG A 54 -5.98 -2.39 36.20
CA ARG A 54 -5.92 -0.97 35.79
C ARG A 54 -4.48 -0.46 35.60
N ARG A 55 -3.53 -0.93 36.42
CA ARG A 55 -2.12 -0.53 36.31
C ARG A 55 -1.50 -1.03 35.01
N ILE A 56 -1.70 -2.30 34.69
CA ILE A 56 -1.21 -2.90 33.45
C ILE A 56 -1.87 -2.24 32.25
N PHE A 57 -3.18 -1.97 32.31
CA PHE A 57 -3.87 -1.22 31.24
C PHE A 57 -3.21 0.15 31.00
N ALA A 58 -3.02 0.94 32.07
CA ALA A 58 -2.41 2.27 31.97
C ALA A 58 -1.00 2.24 31.37
N GLU A 59 -0.18 1.26 31.74
CA GLU A 59 1.19 1.13 31.23
C GLU A 59 1.24 0.55 29.80
N ALA A 60 0.47 -0.50 29.50
CA ALA A 60 0.59 -1.29 28.28
C ALA A 60 -0.24 -0.77 27.10
N HIS A 61 -1.42 -0.16 27.31
CA HIS A 61 -2.35 0.20 26.22
C HIS A 61 -1.71 1.11 25.16
N ARG A 62 -0.78 1.99 25.56
CA ARG A 62 -0.08 2.92 24.66
C ARG A 62 0.92 2.22 23.73
N HIS A 63 1.43 1.04 24.13
CA HIS A 63 2.38 0.26 23.32
C HIS A 63 1.67 -0.50 22.21
N LEU A 64 0.38 -0.83 22.38
CA LEU A 64 -0.37 -1.61 21.39
C LEU A 64 -0.34 -0.98 19.98
N PRO A 65 -0.81 0.26 19.74
CA PRO A 65 -0.82 0.83 18.39
C PRO A 65 0.59 1.07 17.81
N LEU A 66 1.60 1.23 18.67
CA LEU A 66 2.98 1.47 18.25
C LEU A 66 3.69 0.20 17.78
N ASN A 67 3.25 -0.99 18.22
CA ASN A 67 3.98 -2.23 17.98
C ASN A 67 3.15 -3.27 17.22
N CYS A 68 1.82 -3.24 17.28
CA CYS A 68 1.02 -4.23 16.57
C CYS A 68 1.06 -4.01 15.05
N THR A 69 0.86 -5.10 14.31
CA THR A 69 0.64 -5.05 12.87
C THR A 69 -0.86 -5.08 12.58
N LEU A 70 -1.37 -4.09 11.87
CA LEU A 70 -2.73 -4.13 11.33
C LEU A 70 -2.70 -4.78 9.96
N HIS A 71 -3.38 -5.91 9.79
CA HIS A 71 -3.49 -6.62 8.53
C HIS A 71 -4.92 -6.52 7.99
N PHE A 72 -5.07 -5.89 6.83
CA PHE A 72 -6.35 -5.68 6.17
C PHE A 72 -6.49 -6.57 4.93
N ARG A 73 -7.65 -7.23 4.79
CA ARG A 73 -7.97 -8.02 3.58
C ARG A 73 -8.00 -7.16 2.31
N GLY A 74 -8.32 -5.87 2.44
CA GLY A 74 -8.36 -4.94 1.32
C GLY A 74 -8.34 -3.49 1.76
N THR A 75 -8.12 -2.58 0.82
CA THR A 75 -8.12 -1.13 1.04
C THR A 75 -9.43 -0.62 1.66
N GLU A 76 -10.58 -1.21 1.32
CA GLU A 76 -11.87 -0.86 1.92
C GLU A 76 -11.90 -1.12 3.43
N ASN A 77 -11.42 -2.29 3.87
CA ASN A 77 -11.34 -2.64 5.28
C ASN A 77 -10.34 -1.75 6.04
N LEU A 78 -9.27 -1.32 5.36
CA LEU A 78 -8.32 -0.35 5.91
C LEU A 78 -9.02 0.98 6.16
N LEU A 79 -9.75 1.52 5.17
CA LEU A 79 -10.45 2.80 5.31
C LEU A 79 -11.54 2.74 6.39
N GLU A 80 -12.35 1.69 6.40
CA GLU A 80 -13.40 1.49 7.40
C GLU A 80 -12.84 1.49 8.84
N THR A 81 -11.74 0.78 9.06
CA THR A 81 -11.10 0.74 10.38
C THR A 81 -10.40 2.05 10.71
N LEU A 82 -9.62 2.61 9.80
CA LEU A 82 -8.77 3.76 10.14
C LEU A 82 -9.53 5.09 10.17
N LEU A 83 -10.66 5.21 9.47
CA LEU A 83 -11.53 6.38 9.58
C LEU A 83 -12.44 6.35 10.82
N SER A 84 -12.62 5.18 11.45
CA SER A 84 -13.45 5.04 12.67
C SER A 84 -12.66 5.16 13.97
N VAL A 85 -11.33 5.20 13.90
CA VAL A 85 -10.48 5.39 15.09
C VAL A 85 -10.11 6.85 15.30
N ASP A 86 -9.92 7.23 16.56
CA ASP A 86 -9.46 8.57 16.91
C ASP A 86 -8.09 8.89 16.31
N GLN A 87 -7.89 10.16 15.99
CA GLN A 87 -6.62 10.71 15.48
C GLN A 87 -5.43 10.38 16.40
N SER A 88 -5.66 10.29 17.71
CA SER A 88 -4.63 9.94 18.70
C SER A 88 -4.14 8.50 18.56
N VAL A 89 -4.96 7.59 18.03
CA VAL A 89 -4.56 6.21 17.71
C VAL A 89 -3.89 6.18 16.35
N LEU A 90 -4.50 6.81 15.34
CA LEU A 90 -4.02 6.82 13.96
C LEU A 90 -2.57 7.31 13.84
N THR A 91 -2.22 8.39 14.54
CA THR A 91 -0.86 8.97 14.57
C THR A 91 0.19 8.08 15.25
N ARG A 92 -0.24 7.07 16.00
CA ARG A 92 0.64 6.10 16.68
C ARG A 92 0.79 4.78 15.93
N LEU A 93 0.01 4.54 14.88
CA LEU A 93 0.15 3.32 14.08
C LEU A 93 1.51 3.30 13.38
N ARG A 94 2.20 2.15 13.43
CA ARG A 94 3.53 1.96 12.83
C ARG A 94 3.60 0.88 11.77
N HIS A 95 2.77 -0.16 11.86
CA HIS A 95 2.89 -1.31 10.96
C HIS A 95 1.53 -1.65 10.35
N VAL A 96 1.45 -1.58 9.02
CA VAL A 96 0.24 -1.92 8.26
C VAL A 96 0.60 -2.90 7.16
N ARG A 97 -0.23 -3.94 7.00
CA ARG A 97 -0.24 -4.86 5.87
C ARG A 97 -1.61 -4.79 5.20
N VAL A 98 -1.65 -4.61 3.89
CA VAL A 98 -2.92 -4.48 3.16
C VAL A 98 -2.81 -5.08 1.77
N ARG A 99 -3.86 -5.75 1.30
CA ARG A 99 -3.97 -6.10 -0.11
C ARG A 99 -4.56 -4.90 -0.88
N ALA A 100 -3.83 -4.40 -1.86
CA ALA A 100 -4.12 -3.13 -2.55
C ALA A 100 -5.27 -3.24 -3.57
N TYR A 101 -6.43 -3.72 -3.14
CA TYR A 101 -7.63 -3.66 -3.96
C TYR A 101 -7.97 -2.18 -4.23
N PRO A 102 -8.20 -1.80 -5.49
CA PRO A 102 -8.76 -0.50 -5.80
C PRO A 102 -10.12 -0.35 -5.15
N PHE A 103 -10.45 0.87 -4.77
CA PHE A 103 -11.72 1.18 -4.12
C PHE A 103 -12.48 2.26 -4.91
N PRO A 104 -13.78 2.08 -5.11
CA PRO A 104 -14.61 3.09 -5.76
C PRO A 104 -15.02 4.18 -4.75
N LEU A 105 -14.98 5.46 -5.15
CA LEU A 105 -15.71 6.50 -4.44
C LEU A 105 -16.93 6.88 -5.25
N TYR A 106 -18.11 6.60 -4.72
CA TYR A 106 -19.36 6.98 -5.35
C TYR A 106 -19.65 8.45 -5.03
N ALA A 107 -19.58 9.32 -6.04
CA ALA A 107 -20.22 10.62 -5.93
C ALA A 107 -21.73 10.40 -5.79
N SER A 108 -22.32 10.95 -4.73
CA SER A 108 -23.70 10.71 -4.29
C SER A 108 -24.71 10.48 -5.42
N GLY A 109 -25.31 9.28 -5.44
CA GLY A 109 -26.60 9.00 -6.10
C GLY A 109 -26.57 8.31 -7.46
N ASN A 110 -25.41 8.05 -8.08
CA ASN A 110 -25.38 7.37 -9.38
C ASN A 110 -24.45 6.15 -9.36
N SER A 111 -25.02 4.94 -9.44
CA SER A 111 -24.28 3.67 -9.43
C SER A 111 -23.63 3.33 -10.76
N GLN A 112 -24.00 4.05 -11.83
CA GLN A 112 -23.54 3.78 -13.20
C GLN A 112 -22.14 4.32 -13.49
N TYR A 113 -21.63 5.25 -12.67
CA TYR A 113 -20.33 5.88 -12.88
C TYR A 113 -19.69 6.22 -11.54
N TYR A 114 -18.54 5.62 -11.23
CA TYR A 114 -17.74 5.97 -10.07
C TYR A 114 -16.25 6.00 -10.43
N PRO A 115 -15.49 6.99 -9.93
CA PRO A 115 -14.04 6.95 -9.98
C PRO A 115 -13.50 5.82 -9.09
N THR A 116 -12.63 4.98 -9.65
CA THR A 116 -11.84 3.97 -8.94
C THR A 116 -10.50 4.58 -8.51
N TYR A 117 -10.10 4.35 -7.27
CA TYR A 117 -8.85 4.85 -6.69
C TYR A 117 -7.94 3.70 -6.25
N TYR A 118 -6.63 3.91 -6.34
CA TYR A 118 -5.61 2.95 -5.91
C TYR A 118 -5.34 3.02 -4.41
N ALA A 119 -4.68 2.01 -3.84
CA ALA A 119 -4.41 1.95 -2.41
C ALA A 119 -3.59 3.15 -1.90
N ALA A 120 -2.66 3.66 -2.71
CA ALA A 120 -1.92 4.88 -2.38
C ALA A 120 -2.83 6.09 -2.13
N ASN A 121 -3.96 6.20 -2.84
CA ASN A 121 -4.92 7.27 -2.63
C ASN A 121 -5.63 7.15 -1.28
N ALA A 122 -5.90 5.93 -0.80
CA ALA A 122 -6.50 5.74 0.52
C ALA A 122 -5.63 6.32 1.63
N LEU A 123 -4.31 6.21 1.51
CA LEU A 123 -3.38 6.80 2.48
C LEU A 123 -3.57 8.31 2.59
N THR A 124 -3.92 9.01 1.49
CA THR A 124 -4.12 10.47 1.52
C THR A 124 -5.34 10.91 2.33
N LEU A 125 -6.26 9.99 2.63
CA LEU A 125 -7.45 10.22 3.45
C LEU A 125 -7.17 10.07 4.94
N LEU A 126 -5.94 9.68 5.32
CA LEU A 126 -5.55 9.37 6.70
C LEU A 126 -4.46 10.35 7.16
N PRO A 127 -4.78 11.64 7.38
CA PRO A 127 -3.81 12.62 7.82
C PRO A 127 -3.20 12.19 9.16
N GLY A 128 -1.90 12.40 9.35
CA GLY A 128 -1.17 12.02 10.55
C GLY A 128 -0.65 10.58 10.58
N LEU A 129 -1.01 9.75 9.59
CA LEU A 129 -0.47 8.40 9.47
C LEU A 129 1.05 8.45 9.26
N CYS A 130 1.80 7.69 10.05
CA CYS A 130 3.26 7.69 10.06
C CYS A 130 3.76 6.27 10.36
N LEU A 131 3.75 5.43 9.33
CA LEU A 131 4.14 4.04 9.38
C LEU A 131 5.65 3.91 9.36
N ASP A 132 6.19 3.05 10.22
CA ASP A 132 7.54 2.53 10.06
C ASP A 132 7.58 1.52 8.92
N THR A 133 6.56 0.66 8.80
CA THR A 133 6.46 -0.36 7.76
C THR A 133 5.08 -0.39 7.12
N LEU A 134 5.04 -0.29 5.79
CA LEU A 134 3.85 -0.54 4.98
C LEU A 134 4.11 -1.76 4.09
N VAL A 135 3.38 -2.84 4.30
CA VAL A 135 3.40 -4.03 3.43
C VAL A 135 2.17 -4.01 2.54
N VAL A 136 2.36 -4.03 1.23
CA VAL A 136 1.28 -4.05 0.25
C VAL A 136 1.32 -5.35 -0.52
N GLU A 137 0.20 -6.08 -0.53
CA GLU A 137 0.04 -7.30 -1.33
C GLU A 137 -0.68 -6.97 -2.63
N ASP A 138 -0.15 -7.53 -3.72
CA ASP A 138 -0.74 -7.42 -5.05
C ASP A 138 -2.13 -8.07 -5.11
N CYS A 139 -3.11 -7.31 -5.58
CA CYS A 139 -4.45 -7.82 -5.79
C CYS A 139 -4.65 -8.46 -7.18
N TRP A 140 -3.79 -8.13 -8.15
CA TRP A 140 -4.00 -8.40 -9.58
C TRP A 140 -3.54 -9.79 -10.02
N HIS A 141 -2.53 -10.35 -9.35
CA HIS A 141 -1.88 -11.61 -9.76
C HIS A 141 -2.31 -12.85 -8.95
N GLY A 142 -3.44 -12.77 -8.22
CA GLY A 142 -3.85 -13.82 -7.27
C GLY A 142 -4.83 -14.88 -7.77
N PHE A 143 -5.45 -14.72 -8.96
CA PHE A 143 -6.58 -15.58 -9.38
C PHE A 143 -6.74 -15.70 -10.90
N GLY A 144 -5.81 -16.36 -11.61
CA GLY A 144 -6.03 -16.85 -12.98
C GLY A 144 -6.42 -15.83 -14.07
N LEU A 145 -6.46 -14.53 -13.75
CA LEU A 145 -6.75 -13.45 -14.67
C LEU A 145 -5.46 -13.15 -15.43
N GLY A 146 -5.28 -13.79 -16.59
CA GLY A 146 -4.07 -13.71 -17.43
C GLY A 146 -4.05 -12.53 -18.41
N ASP A 147 -4.65 -11.40 -18.07
CA ASP A 147 -4.67 -10.22 -18.95
C ASP A 147 -3.44 -9.35 -18.70
N GLY A 148 -2.71 -8.97 -19.76
CA GLY A 148 -1.52 -8.11 -19.68
C GLY A 148 -1.80 -6.74 -19.08
N TRP A 149 -3.06 -6.28 -19.06
CA TRP A 149 -3.45 -5.06 -18.35
C TRP A 149 -3.07 -5.09 -16.86
N ARG A 150 -3.14 -6.25 -16.21
CA ARG A 150 -2.82 -6.42 -14.79
C ARG A 150 -1.37 -6.05 -14.47
N ASP A 151 -0.45 -6.31 -15.40
CA ASP A 151 0.99 -6.06 -15.27
C ASP A 151 1.27 -4.55 -15.28
N VAL A 152 0.57 -3.84 -16.17
CA VAL A 152 0.61 -2.37 -16.26
C VAL A 152 0.07 -1.75 -14.98
N THR A 153 -1.05 -2.28 -14.47
CA THR A 153 -1.68 -1.75 -13.27
C THR A 153 -0.81 -1.97 -12.04
N THR A 154 -0.20 -3.16 -11.86
CA THR A 154 0.77 -3.42 -10.78
C THR A 154 1.96 -2.45 -10.84
N TYR A 155 2.53 -2.18 -12.04
CA TYR A 155 3.62 -1.22 -12.19
C TYR A 155 3.22 0.18 -11.68
N PHE A 156 2.08 0.70 -12.13
CA PHE A 156 1.64 2.04 -11.74
C PHE A 156 1.18 2.12 -10.30
N ASP A 157 0.64 1.04 -9.72
CA ASP A 157 0.29 1.01 -8.30
C ASP A 157 1.55 1.11 -7.42
N ILE A 158 2.61 0.34 -7.74
CA ILE A 158 3.92 0.44 -7.08
C ILE A 158 4.47 1.86 -7.20
N GLU A 159 4.51 2.43 -8.42
CA GLU A 159 5.04 3.78 -8.62
C GLU A 159 4.23 4.84 -7.85
N THR A 160 2.91 4.69 -7.77
CA THR A 160 2.04 5.61 -7.02
C THR A 160 2.25 5.48 -5.51
N LEU A 161 2.45 4.27 -4.99
CA LEU A 161 2.80 4.01 -3.59
C LEU A 161 4.20 4.56 -3.24
N LEU A 162 5.16 4.42 -4.16
CA LEU A 162 6.49 5.00 -4.00
C LEU A 162 6.42 6.53 -3.86
N LYS A 163 5.57 7.18 -4.67
CA LYS A 163 5.30 8.62 -4.62
C LYS A 163 4.41 9.06 -3.45
N SER A 164 3.70 8.15 -2.79
CA SER A 164 2.81 8.49 -1.68
C SER A 164 3.62 8.96 -0.46
N ASP A 165 2.94 9.49 0.55
CA ASP A 165 3.49 9.66 1.90
C ASP A 165 2.89 8.59 2.84
N ALA A 166 3.18 8.67 4.14
CA ALA A 166 2.71 7.80 5.22
C ALA A 166 3.64 6.68 5.69
N TRP A 167 4.76 6.39 5.01
CA TRP A 167 5.61 5.22 5.33
C TRP A 167 7.11 5.53 5.29
N LYS A 168 7.91 4.85 6.11
CA LYS A 168 9.39 4.88 6.08
C LYS A 168 9.99 3.75 5.26
N GLU A 169 9.47 2.54 5.45
CA GLU A 169 9.76 1.36 4.65
C GLU A 169 8.49 0.83 3.99
N LEU A 170 8.55 0.56 2.69
CA LEU A 170 7.48 -0.01 1.88
C LEU A 170 7.95 -1.33 1.30
N THR A 171 7.19 -2.40 1.54
CA THR A 171 7.38 -3.69 0.89
C THR A 171 6.16 -4.01 0.04
N TYR A 172 6.30 -3.99 -1.28
CA TYR A 172 5.25 -4.47 -2.19
C TYR A 172 5.53 -5.92 -2.56
N ILE A 173 4.56 -6.80 -2.36
CA ILE A 173 4.66 -8.24 -2.58
C ILE A 173 3.73 -8.62 -3.72
N THR A 174 4.26 -9.22 -4.77
CA THR A 174 3.46 -9.82 -5.85
C THR A 174 3.77 -11.30 -5.98
N PRO A 175 2.74 -12.16 -6.16
CA PRO A 175 2.92 -13.61 -6.10
C PRO A 175 3.74 -14.17 -7.27
N CYS A 176 3.93 -13.44 -8.37
CA CYS A 176 4.63 -13.95 -9.55
C CYS A 176 5.51 -12.89 -10.22
N THR A 177 6.44 -13.34 -11.07
CA THR A 177 7.33 -12.47 -11.88
C THR A 177 6.69 -11.93 -13.15
N ASP A 178 5.41 -12.19 -13.39
CA ASP A 178 4.74 -11.90 -14.67
C ASP A 178 4.77 -10.40 -15.02
N PHE A 179 4.55 -9.49 -14.05
CA PHE A 179 4.56 -8.06 -14.33
C PHE A 179 5.94 -7.53 -14.79
N ILE A 180 7.02 -8.18 -14.32
CA ILE A 180 8.40 -7.90 -14.72
C ILE A 180 8.67 -8.46 -16.12
N ALA A 181 8.10 -9.63 -16.42
CA ALA A 181 8.31 -10.33 -17.67
C ALA A 181 7.45 -9.84 -18.84
N SER A 182 6.36 -9.17 -18.53
CA SER A 182 5.43 -8.62 -19.50
C SER A 182 6.01 -7.40 -20.19
N GLY A 183 5.99 -7.41 -21.52
CA GLY A 183 6.23 -6.22 -22.35
C GLY A 183 4.99 -5.35 -22.55
N TYR A 184 3.81 -5.79 -22.09
CA TYR A 184 2.58 -5.06 -22.34
C TYR A 184 2.59 -3.70 -21.64
N ASP A 185 2.63 -2.62 -22.42
CA ASP A 185 2.48 -1.25 -21.96
C ASP A 185 1.80 -0.39 -23.03
N HIS A 186 0.46 -0.45 -23.05
CA HIS A 186 -0.35 0.39 -23.93
C HIS A 186 -0.14 1.90 -23.73
N ARG A 187 0.50 2.33 -22.63
CA ARG A 187 0.75 3.74 -22.31
C ARG A 187 2.14 4.21 -22.72
N ARG A 188 3.08 3.30 -23.00
CA ARG A 188 4.50 3.60 -23.30
C ARG A 188 5.14 4.50 -22.24
N LYS A 189 4.91 4.16 -20.97
CA LYS A 189 5.32 4.95 -19.79
C LYS A 189 6.12 4.15 -18.77
N ARG A 190 6.17 2.82 -18.90
CA ARG A 190 6.98 1.98 -18.02
C ARG A 190 8.45 2.13 -18.38
N SER A 191 9.30 2.03 -17.37
CA SER A 191 10.77 2.02 -17.51
C SER A 191 11.35 0.77 -16.87
N ALA A 192 12.61 0.46 -17.18
CA ALA A 192 13.35 -0.62 -16.54
C ALA A 192 13.44 -0.42 -15.02
N GLN A 193 13.31 -1.51 -14.26
CA GLN A 193 13.29 -1.50 -12.80
C GLN A 193 14.39 -2.39 -12.22
N PRO A 194 14.89 -2.15 -10.99
CA PRO A 194 14.47 -1.11 -10.04
C PRO A 194 15.06 0.28 -10.27
N GLU A 195 15.98 0.47 -11.23
CA GLU A 195 16.79 1.69 -11.36
C GLU A 195 15.95 2.98 -11.42
N ASN A 196 14.85 2.97 -12.18
CA ASN A 196 13.99 4.16 -12.27
C ASN A 196 13.26 4.46 -10.95
N TRP A 197 12.78 3.44 -10.24
CA TRP A 197 12.18 3.62 -8.92
C TRP A 197 13.19 4.01 -7.84
N ASP A 198 14.41 3.48 -7.91
CA ASP A 198 15.51 3.84 -7.03
C ASP A 198 15.91 5.31 -7.22
N ALA A 199 16.10 5.74 -8.48
CA ALA A 199 16.37 7.13 -8.83
C ALA A 199 15.26 8.07 -8.33
N LEU A 200 13.98 7.69 -8.50
CA LEU A 200 12.83 8.46 -8.02
C LEU A 200 12.87 8.69 -6.50
N ILE A 201 13.17 7.65 -5.72
CA ILE A 201 13.22 7.75 -4.26
C ILE A 201 14.45 8.51 -3.79
N LYS A 202 15.60 8.31 -4.45
CA LYS A 202 16.84 9.06 -4.17
C LYS A 202 16.71 10.54 -4.49
N GLU A 203 16.08 10.91 -5.59
CA GLU A 203 15.80 12.31 -5.93
C GLU A 203 14.90 12.96 -4.88
N ARG A 204 13.86 12.25 -4.42
CA ARG A 204 12.91 12.77 -3.44
C ARG A 204 13.47 12.89 -2.02
N ASP A 205 14.07 11.81 -1.52
CA ASP A 205 14.41 11.66 -0.09
C ASP A 205 15.93 11.72 0.18
N GLY A 206 16.75 11.85 -0.86
CA GLY A 206 18.21 12.00 -0.83
C GLY A 206 18.95 10.68 -0.67
N GLU A 207 19.77 10.34 -1.68
CA GLU A 207 20.66 9.17 -1.65
C GLU A 207 21.62 9.20 -0.44
N GLU A 208 22.18 10.37 -0.13
CA GLU A 208 23.07 10.58 1.03
C GLU A 208 22.42 10.20 2.37
N TYR A 209 21.10 10.19 2.43
CA TYR A 209 20.34 9.86 3.62
C TYR A 209 19.89 8.39 3.67
N GLY A 210 20.35 7.56 2.73
CA GLY A 210 20.07 6.12 2.67
C GLY A 210 18.74 5.77 2.02
N ALA A 211 18.21 6.64 1.15
CA ALA A 211 17.04 6.35 0.35
C ALA A 211 17.40 5.31 -0.73
N GLU A 212 16.64 4.23 -0.85
CA GLU A 212 16.91 3.14 -1.80
C GLU A 212 15.65 2.36 -2.18
N VAL A 213 15.65 1.77 -3.38
CA VAL A 213 14.68 0.75 -3.83
C VAL A 213 15.42 -0.48 -4.32
N LYS A 214 15.07 -1.64 -3.77
CA LYS A 214 15.59 -2.94 -4.18
C LYS A 214 14.45 -3.86 -4.59
N MET A 215 14.71 -4.66 -5.61
CA MET A 215 13.80 -5.69 -6.06
C MET A 215 14.42 -7.05 -5.78
N TYR A 216 13.60 -7.96 -5.29
CA TYR A 216 13.99 -9.33 -5.01
C TYR A 216 13.01 -10.29 -5.67
N ILE A 217 13.54 -11.42 -6.12
CA ILE A 217 12.74 -12.60 -6.47
C ILE A 217 12.96 -13.63 -5.36
N VAL A 218 11.87 -14.14 -4.81
CA VAL A 218 11.84 -15.29 -3.90
C VAL A 218 11.48 -16.50 -4.76
N PRO A 219 12.46 -17.31 -5.22
CA PRO A 219 12.18 -18.40 -6.13
C PRO A 219 11.26 -19.43 -5.49
N TYR A 220 10.36 -20.03 -6.27
CA TYR A 220 9.55 -21.15 -5.76
C TYR A 220 10.43 -22.35 -5.37
N ALA A 221 11.50 -22.57 -6.12
CA ALA A 221 12.52 -23.56 -5.85
C ALA A 221 13.58 -22.99 -4.89
N GLN A 222 13.37 -23.14 -3.58
CA GLN A 222 14.28 -22.60 -2.56
C GLN A 222 15.64 -23.30 -2.50
N ASN A 223 15.75 -24.53 -3.01
CA ASN A 223 17.01 -25.27 -3.12
C ASN A 223 18.02 -24.65 -4.09
N THR A 224 17.56 -23.84 -5.05
CA THR A 224 18.42 -23.12 -5.99
C THR A 224 18.57 -21.65 -5.64
N ALA A 225 18.09 -21.23 -4.45
CA ALA A 225 18.08 -19.84 -4.07
C ALA A 225 19.47 -19.34 -3.63
N THR A 226 19.99 -18.33 -4.31
CA THR A 226 21.29 -17.70 -4.00
C THR A 226 21.07 -16.26 -3.53
N GLY A 227 21.07 -16.05 -2.21
CA GLY A 227 20.92 -14.71 -1.62
C GLY A 227 21.13 -14.73 -0.11
N ASP A 228 21.48 -13.58 0.45
CA ASP A 228 21.79 -13.43 1.87
C ASP A 228 20.57 -12.98 2.69
N GLU A 229 19.62 -12.32 2.03
CA GLU A 229 18.42 -11.82 2.67
C GLU A 229 17.32 -12.88 2.72
N LYS A 230 16.50 -12.83 3.77
CA LYS A 230 15.40 -13.77 3.99
C LYS A 230 14.10 -13.04 4.23
N THR A 231 13.02 -13.65 3.77
CA THR A 231 11.66 -13.25 4.11
C THR A 231 11.36 -13.55 5.58
N GLU A 232 10.22 -13.07 6.09
CA GLU A 232 9.78 -13.28 7.47
C GLU A 232 9.52 -14.77 7.77
N ASP A 233 9.17 -15.56 6.76
CA ASP A 233 9.01 -17.02 6.81
C ASP A 233 10.31 -17.80 6.52
N GLY A 234 11.44 -17.10 6.36
CA GLY A 234 12.77 -17.71 6.25
C GLY A 234 13.18 -18.15 4.84
N ARG A 235 12.38 -17.83 3.81
CA ARG A 235 12.73 -18.09 2.39
C ARG A 235 13.81 -17.13 1.93
N THR A 236 14.77 -17.64 1.17
CA THR A 236 15.87 -16.85 0.62
C THR A 236 15.38 -15.95 -0.51
N MET A 237 15.78 -14.68 -0.45
CA MET A 237 15.50 -13.63 -1.42
C MET A 237 16.72 -13.41 -2.32
N GLN A 238 16.53 -13.41 -3.64
CA GLN A 238 17.58 -13.09 -4.60
C GLN A 238 17.41 -11.67 -5.13
N LEU A 239 18.47 -10.86 -5.10
CA LEU A 239 18.44 -9.52 -5.67
C LEU A 239 18.22 -9.59 -7.19
N TRP A 240 17.33 -8.75 -7.70
CA TRP A 240 16.98 -8.69 -9.11
C TRP A 240 17.09 -7.27 -9.67
N THR A 241 17.68 -7.15 -10.85
CA THR A 241 17.81 -5.89 -11.59
C THR A 241 17.59 -6.15 -13.08
N ALA A 242 16.80 -5.29 -13.74
CA ALA A 242 16.70 -5.31 -15.20
C ALA A 242 18.06 -5.01 -15.84
N LYS A 243 18.32 -5.59 -17.02
CA LYS A 243 19.51 -5.27 -17.79
C LYS A 243 19.48 -3.79 -18.24
N PRO A 244 20.62 -3.07 -18.24
CA PRO A 244 20.69 -1.71 -18.75
C PRO A 244 20.18 -1.62 -20.19
N GLY A 245 19.31 -0.64 -20.48
CA GLY A 245 18.73 -0.44 -21.81
C GLY A 245 17.55 -1.35 -22.17
N HIS A 246 17.02 -2.15 -21.23
CA HIS A 246 15.73 -2.83 -21.43
C HIS A 246 14.59 -1.81 -21.54
N GLU A 247 14.20 -1.48 -22.76
CA GLU A 247 12.87 -0.91 -23.00
C GLU A 247 11.82 -1.96 -22.68
N VAL A 248 10.69 -1.52 -22.12
CA VAL A 248 9.52 -2.37 -21.96
C VAL A 248 9.09 -2.80 -23.36
N ASN A 249 9.32 -4.07 -23.68
CA ASN A 249 9.20 -4.58 -25.04
C ASN A 249 7.78 -4.35 -25.58
N GLU A 250 7.60 -3.46 -26.56
CA GLU A 250 6.27 -3.09 -27.07
C GLU A 250 5.47 -4.30 -27.57
N ASN A 251 6.16 -5.38 -27.97
CA ASN A 251 5.53 -6.63 -28.31
C ASN A 251 5.36 -7.53 -27.08
N TRP A 252 4.18 -7.46 -26.45
CA TRP A 252 3.78 -8.31 -25.33
C TRP A 252 3.85 -9.82 -25.60
N ARG A 253 3.97 -10.25 -26.87
CA ARG A 253 4.16 -11.67 -27.25
C ARG A 253 5.61 -12.12 -27.23
N ILE A 254 6.57 -11.20 -27.07
CA ILE A 254 7.99 -11.49 -26.98
C ILE A 254 8.40 -11.27 -25.53
N ALA A 255 8.50 -12.35 -24.76
CA ALA A 255 9.17 -12.30 -23.45
C ALA A 255 10.60 -11.79 -23.67
N GLY A 256 11.04 -10.80 -22.89
CA GLY A 256 12.43 -10.37 -22.93
C GLY A 256 13.35 -11.56 -22.64
N PRO A 257 14.54 -11.64 -23.27
CA PRO A 257 15.47 -12.74 -23.01
C PRO A 257 15.92 -12.75 -21.54
N GLU A 258 16.02 -13.94 -20.95
CA GLU A 258 16.57 -14.23 -19.62
C GLU A 258 15.75 -13.77 -18.40
N GLN A 259 14.47 -14.14 -18.33
CA GLN A 259 13.63 -13.99 -17.13
C GLN A 259 13.07 -15.33 -16.67
N ASP A 260 13.90 -16.37 -16.70
CA ASP A 260 13.50 -17.76 -16.40
C ASP A 260 13.15 -17.97 -14.92
N MET A 261 13.59 -17.06 -14.04
CA MET A 261 13.33 -17.16 -12.62
C MET A 261 11.85 -16.88 -12.32
N LYS A 262 11.15 -17.91 -11.83
CA LYS A 262 9.76 -17.83 -11.37
C LYS A 262 9.72 -17.82 -9.84
N GLY A 263 8.91 -16.92 -9.30
CA GLY A 263 8.77 -16.76 -7.86
C GLY A 263 7.92 -15.56 -7.49
N GLU A 264 7.79 -15.34 -6.19
CA GLU A 264 7.21 -14.14 -5.61
C GLU A 264 8.21 -12.99 -5.78
N VAL A 265 7.75 -11.81 -6.18
CA VAL A 265 8.60 -10.61 -6.25
C VAL A 265 8.31 -9.74 -5.04
N ARG A 266 9.37 -9.24 -4.44
CA ARG A 266 9.32 -8.24 -3.38
C ARG A 266 10.05 -6.98 -3.80
N ILE A 267 9.36 -5.85 -3.75
CA ILE A 267 9.94 -4.53 -3.96
C ILE A 267 10.05 -3.88 -2.58
N VAL A 268 11.27 -3.66 -2.11
CA VAL A 268 11.57 -3.06 -0.81
C VAL A 268 12.11 -1.66 -1.06
N ALA A 269 11.38 -0.66 -0.60
CA ALA A 269 11.75 0.74 -0.69
C ALA A 269 11.96 1.32 0.71
N LYS A 270 13.03 2.08 0.89
CA LYS A 270 13.37 2.78 2.12
C LYS A 270 13.54 4.25 1.84
N ARG A 271 12.94 5.09 2.66
CA ARG A 271 13.17 6.54 2.59
C ARG A 271 14.46 6.93 3.29
N GLY A 272 15.01 8.08 2.90
CA GLY A 272 16.12 8.70 3.59
C GLY A 272 15.78 9.03 5.05
N LYS A 273 16.77 8.95 5.94
CA LYS A 273 16.61 9.16 7.40
C LYS A 273 15.98 10.51 7.80
N ARG A 274 16.09 11.54 6.95
CA ARG A 274 15.51 12.88 7.17
C ARG A 274 14.15 13.09 6.52
N SER A 275 13.65 12.10 5.79
CA SER A 275 12.37 12.18 5.10
C SER A 275 11.21 12.32 6.09
N ARG A 276 10.20 13.11 5.70
CA ARG A 276 8.96 13.23 6.47
C ARG A 276 8.01 12.12 6.02
N ALA A 277 7.98 11.02 6.76
CA ALA A 277 7.06 9.91 6.50
C ALA A 277 5.59 10.19 6.92
N VAL A 278 5.28 11.38 7.43
CA VAL A 278 3.93 11.72 7.93
C VAL A 278 3.02 12.10 6.77
N GLN A 279 1.86 11.45 6.66
CA GLN A 279 0.81 11.84 5.75
C GLN A 279 0.20 13.19 6.15
N LEU A 280 0.17 14.16 5.24
CA LEU A 280 -0.35 15.51 5.51
C LEU A 280 -1.80 15.70 5.08
N GLY A 281 -2.40 14.66 4.51
CA GLY A 281 -3.73 14.73 3.94
C GLY A 281 -3.78 15.61 2.69
N LEU A 282 -4.97 15.75 2.13
CA LEU A 282 -5.21 16.52 0.90
C LEU A 282 -4.96 18.04 1.10
N ALA A 283 -5.23 18.57 2.28
CA ALA A 283 -5.08 19.99 2.61
C ALA A 283 -3.62 20.43 2.83
N GLY A 284 -2.71 19.49 3.12
CA GLY A 284 -1.28 19.79 3.26
C GLY A 284 -0.55 20.01 1.93
N LYS A 285 -1.15 19.55 0.82
CA LYS A 285 -0.56 19.62 -0.53
C LYS A 285 -1.23 20.65 -1.46
N LYS A 286 -2.43 21.12 -1.10
CA LYS A 286 -3.21 22.14 -1.82
C LYS A 286 -4.06 22.96 -0.84
N THR A 287 -4.26 24.25 -1.09
CA THR A 287 -5.13 25.06 -0.24
C THR A 287 -6.61 24.69 -0.44
N TRP A 288 -7.45 24.84 0.59
CA TRP A 288 -8.91 24.60 0.50
C TRP A 288 -9.59 25.41 -0.62
N LYS A 289 -9.01 26.57 -0.98
CA LYS A 289 -9.44 27.43 -2.08
C LYS A 289 -9.11 26.82 -3.46
N GLU A 290 -8.00 26.10 -3.59
CA GLU A 290 -7.64 25.33 -4.80
C GLU A 290 -8.49 24.06 -4.94
N LEU A 291 -8.85 23.42 -3.82
CA LEU A 291 -9.71 22.24 -3.81
C LEU A 291 -11.19 22.58 -4.10
N LYS A 292 -11.67 23.77 -3.70
CA LYS A 292 -13.05 24.25 -3.91
C LYS A 292 -13.21 25.23 -5.08
N GLY A 293 -12.13 25.57 -5.78
CA GLY A 293 -12.06 26.66 -6.76
C GLY A 293 -12.72 26.39 -8.12
N LYS A 294 -13.52 25.33 -8.29
CA LYS A 294 -14.40 25.17 -9.44
C LYS A 294 -15.83 25.11 -8.89
N GLU A 295 -16.67 26.05 -9.31
CA GLU A 295 -18.05 26.18 -8.84
C GLU A 295 -18.81 24.84 -8.97
N SER A 296 -19.57 24.54 -7.91
CA SER A 296 -20.15 23.23 -7.56
C SER A 296 -19.13 22.25 -6.96
N GLY A 297 -19.36 21.85 -5.70
CA GLY A 297 -18.56 20.89 -4.94
C GLY A 297 -18.55 19.47 -5.53
N ARG A 298 -18.09 19.34 -6.77
CA ARG A 298 -17.86 18.12 -7.52
C ARG A 298 -16.37 18.07 -7.83
N PHE A 299 -15.72 16.95 -7.54
CA PHE A 299 -14.42 16.65 -8.14
C PHE A 299 -14.64 16.59 -9.66
N ALA A 300 -14.29 17.67 -10.37
CA ALA A 300 -14.51 17.76 -11.80
C ALA A 300 -13.59 16.75 -12.53
N PRO A 301 -14.13 15.88 -13.40
CA PRO A 301 -13.29 15.12 -14.30
C PRO A 301 -12.70 16.10 -15.33
N GLU A 302 -11.37 16.23 -15.40
CA GLU A 302 -10.72 16.98 -16.47
C GLU A 302 -10.80 16.17 -17.77
N GLY A 303 -11.91 16.35 -18.48
CA GLY A 303 -12.16 15.84 -19.82
C GLY A 303 -12.17 16.97 -20.85
N LYS A 304 -11.19 16.90 -21.76
CA LYS A 304 -11.09 17.54 -23.08
C LYS A 304 -12.34 18.28 -23.56
N GLN A 305 -12.23 19.60 -23.70
CA GLN A 305 -13.09 20.39 -24.57
C GLN A 305 -12.50 20.33 -25.99
N TYR A 306 -13.12 19.56 -26.89
CA TYR A 306 -12.82 19.66 -28.32
C TYR A 306 -13.50 20.91 -28.88
N SER A 307 -12.74 21.93 -29.24
CA SER A 307 -13.14 22.92 -30.25
C SER A 307 -11.93 23.70 -30.78
N GLY A 308 -11.64 23.55 -32.08
CA GLY A 308 -11.09 24.61 -32.94
C GLY A 308 -9.59 24.94 -32.85
N ILE A 309 -8.81 24.38 -33.78
CA ILE A 309 -7.70 24.96 -34.58
C ILE A 309 -7.02 26.25 -34.05
N SER A 310 -5.70 26.18 -33.74
CA SER A 310 -4.61 27.01 -34.33
C SER A 310 -3.35 27.14 -33.43
N ILE A 311 -2.34 26.30 -33.72
CA ILE A 311 -0.89 26.53 -33.88
C ILE A 311 -0.11 27.51 -32.95
N MET A 312 0.97 26.96 -32.37
CA MET A 312 2.26 27.52 -31.88
C MET A 312 2.29 28.40 -30.62
N GLU A 313 2.76 27.83 -29.51
CA GLU A 313 4.07 28.18 -28.94
C GLU A 313 4.58 27.11 -27.97
N LYS A 314 5.87 26.75 -28.08
CA LYS A 314 6.57 25.86 -27.16
C LYS A 314 6.86 26.61 -25.86
N THR A 315 6.28 26.18 -24.75
CA THR A 315 6.92 26.23 -23.43
C THR A 315 6.57 24.98 -22.63
N SER A 316 7.59 24.17 -22.42
CA SER A 316 7.59 22.96 -21.60
C SER A 316 7.44 23.33 -20.12
N LEU A 317 6.24 23.11 -19.58
CA LEU A 317 5.97 23.09 -18.15
C LEU A 317 5.06 21.88 -17.89
N HIS A 318 5.66 20.73 -17.58
CA HIS A 318 4.96 19.51 -17.17
C HIS A 318 4.16 19.78 -15.88
N HIS A 319 2.90 20.17 -16.04
CA HIS A 319 1.96 20.35 -14.94
C HIS A 319 1.48 18.97 -14.46
N ALA A 320 1.66 18.71 -13.17
CA ALA A 320 1.06 17.60 -12.44
C ALA A 320 -0.47 17.80 -12.33
N GLY A 321 -1.16 17.59 -13.45
CA GLY A 321 -2.62 17.59 -13.58
C GLY A 321 -3.17 16.17 -13.51
N TRP A 322 -4.19 15.99 -12.69
CA TRP A 322 -4.92 14.73 -12.51
C TRP A 322 -5.64 14.34 -13.80
N ILE A 323 -5.47 13.09 -14.25
CA ILE A 323 -6.34 12.50 -15.27
C ILE A 323 -7.08 11.34 -14.61
N PRO A 324 -8.39 11.46 -14.33
CA PRO A 324 -9.21 10.35 -13.87
C PRO A 324 -9.13 9.21 -14.89
N TYR A 325 -8.93 8.00 -14.40
CA TYR A 325 -9.01 6.81 -15.23
C TYR A 325 -10.48 6.55 -15.56
N HIS A 326 -10.82 6.58 -16.85
CA HIS A 326 -12.15 6.27 -17.37
C HIS A 326 -12.13 4.83 -17.90
N ASN A 327 -12.92 3.95 -17.29
CA ASN A 327 -12.96 2.54 -17.65
C ASN A 327 -13.94 2.23 -18.78
N ASP A 328 -13.54 1.29 -19.64
CA ASP A 328 -14.42 0.50 -20.48
C ASP A 328 -14.19 -0.99 -20.13
N MET A 329 -15.26 -1.63 -19.63
CA MET A 329 -15.53 -3.07 -19.45
C MET A 329 -14.54 -4.01 -18.73
N ALA A 330 -13.23 -3.78 -18.68
CA ALA A 330 -12.28 -4.69 -18.00
C ALA A 330 -12.42 -4.69 -16.47
N ASP A 331 -12.89 -3.56 -15.91
CA ASP A 331 -13.18 -3.42 -14.48
C ASP A 331 -14.34 -4.32 -14.01
N ALA A 332 -15.23 -4.77 -14.91
CA ALA A 332 -16.43 -5.52 -14.53
C ALA A 332 -16.13 -6.91 -13.91
N VAL A 333 -14.90 -7.41 -14.01
CA VAL A 333 -14.55 -8.75 -13.50
C VAL A 333 -14.04 -8.69 -12.04
N ALA A 334 -13.46 -7.56 -11.60
CA ALA A 334 -13.10 -7.35 -10.18
C ALA A 334 -14.33 -7.06 -9.29
N TRP A 335 -15.50 -6.85 -9.89
CA TRP A 335 -16.75 -6.42 -9.26
C TRP A 335 -17.56 -7.49 -8.53
N ILE A 336 -17.30 -8.78 -8.75
CA ILE A 336 -18.26 -9.83 -8.42
C ILE A 336 -18.46 -10.03 -6.90
N TYR A 337 -17.71 -9.36 -6.02
CA TYR A 337 -17.88 -9.51 -4.56
C TYR A 337 -18.22 -8.20 -3.83
N GLY A 338 -19.54 -7.95 -3.73
CA GLY A 338 -20.22 -7.56 -2.47
C GLY A 338 -20.23 -6.08 -2.06
N GLY A 339 -21.39 -5.41 -2.15
CA GLY A 339 -21.79 -4.36 -1.21
C GLY A 339 -21.77 -2.89 -1.66
N HIS A 340 -22.58 -2.51 -2.66
CA HIS A 340 -22.76 -1.11 -3.10
C HIS A 340 -23.10 -0.12 -1.96
N GLY A 341 -23.96 -0.49 -1.01
CA GLY A 341 -24.39 0.41 0.07
C GLY A 341 -23.33 0.73 1.12
N ARG A 342 -22.46 -0.24 1.45
CA ARG A 342 -21.37 -0.06 2.45
C ARG A 342 -20.30 0.90 1.93
N ARG A 343 -20.01 0.86 0.64
CA ARG A 343 -19.01 1.70 -0.02
C ARG A 343 -19.41 3.17 -0.13
N ILE A 344 -20.70 3.47 -0.26
CA ILE A 344 -21.22 4.86 -0.21
C ILE A 344 -21.02 5.47 1.17
N GLN A 345 -21.19 4.69 2.24
CA GLN A 345 -20.99 5.18 3.61
C GLN A 345 -19.53 5.53 3.89
N LEU A 346 -18.59 4.71 3.39
CA LEU A 346 -17.15 4.97 3.53
C LEU A 346 -16.69 6.21 2.75
N ALA A 347 -17.21 6.41 1.53
CA ALA A 347 -16.93 7.62 0.75
C ALA A 347 -17.45 8.88 1.46
N ASN A 348 -18.66 8.85 2.02
CA ASN A 348 -19.20 9.97 2.79
C ASN A 348 -18.40 10.23 4.07
N ALA A 349 -17.99 9.20 4.80
CA ALA A 349 -17.16 9.36 5.99
C ALA A 349 -15.83 10.03 5.66
N ALA A 350 -15.13 9.57 4.62
CA ALA A 350 -13.85 10.12 4.19
C ALA A 350 -13.92 11.57 3.67
N LEU A 351 -15.08 11.99 3.16
CA LEU A 351 -15.29 13.34 2.61
C LEU A 351 -15.81 14.35 3.65
N HIS A 352 -16.32 13.88 4.79
CA HIS A 352 -16.93 14.70 5.82
C HIS A 352 -16.24 14.65 7.20
N SER A 353 -15.22 13.80 7.37
CA SER A 353 -14.23 13.84 8.47
C SER A 353 -13.15 14.87 8.19
#